data_AF-A0AAN9A441-F1
#
_entry.id   AF-A0AAN9A441-F1
#
_cell.length_a   1.000
_cell.length_b   1.000
_cell.length_c   1.000
_cell.angle_alpha   90.00
_cell.angle_beta   90.00
_cell.angle_gamma   90.00
#
_symmetry.space_group_name_H-M   'P 1'
#
loop_
_entity.id
_entity.type
_entity.pdbx_description
1 polymer ?
#
loop_
_entity_poly.entity_id
_entity_poly.type
_entity_poly.pdbx_seq_one_letter_code
_entity_poly.pdbx_strand_id
1 'polypeptide(L)'
;VSLLSEGEECFRWEGGQYCCNFCSRTSYLREDMRRHVRTHTGEKPYKCPHCSYCATQKAHVVTHVKRKHVQHSQKLERLRKSIT
;
A
#
# COMPACT_ATOMS: atom_id res chain seq x y z
N VAL A 1 4.02 28.71 19.69
CA VAL A 1 2.79 27.98 19.28
C VAL A 1 3.05 27.36 17.93
N SER A 2 3.47 26.09 17.91
CA SER A 2 3.70 25.36 16.66
C SER A 2 2.37 24.74 16.23
N LEU A 3 1.60 25.51 15.47
CA LEU A 3 0.39 25.06 14.78
C LEU A 3 0.81 24.16 13.60
N LEU A 4 0.78 22.84 13.79
CA LEU A 4 0.67 21.87 12.72
C LEU A 4 -0.39 20.83 13.11
N SER A 5 -1.63 21.18 12.80
CA SER A 5 -2.78 20.31 12.50
C SER A 5 -2.66 18.84 12.94
N GLU A 6 -3.15 18.54 14.14
CA GLU A 6 -3.49 17.19 14.61
C GLU A 6 -4.71 16.68 13.84
N GLY A 7 -4.52 16.29 12.59
CA GLY A 7 -5.46 15.43 11.89
C GLY A 7 -5.41 14.06 12.55
N GLU A 8 -6.53 13.66 13.17
CA GLU A 8 -6.84 12.36 13.79
C GLU A 8 -5.91 11.19 13.37
N GLU A 9 -4.72 11.09 13.99
CA GLU A 9 -3.81 9.99 13.71
C GLU A 9 -4.30 8.73 14.42
N CYS A 10 -4.47 7.63 13.68
CA CYS A 10 -4.95 6.33 14.17
C CYS A 10 -3.98 5.59 15.12
N PHE A 11 -2.89 6.24 15.53
CA PHE A 11 -1.81 5.69 16.36
C PHE A 11 -1.10 6.83 17.11
N ARG A 12 -0.43 6.54 18.23
CA ARG A 12 0.27 7.55 19.05
C ARG A 12 1.72 7.17 19.32
N TRP A 13 2.54 8.10 19.81
CA TRP A 13 3.92 7.84 20.23
C TRP A 13 4.03 7.74 21.76
N GLU A 14 4.51 6.60 22.26
CA GLU A 14 4.73 6.33 23.69
C GLU A 14 6.04 5.57 23.91
N GLY A 15 6.83 6.01 24.89
CA GLY A 15 8.01 5.25 25.33
C GLY A 15 9.06 4.98 24.25
N GLY A 16 9.13 5.80 23.21
CA GLY A 16 10.07 5.61 22.09
C GLY A 16 9.53 4.73 20.95
N GLN A 17 8.24 4.40 20.97
CA GLN A 17 7.57 3.61 19.95
C GLN A 17 6.25 4.26 19.52
N TYR A 18 5.83 4.00 18.29
CA TYR A 18 4.47 4.23 17.84
C TYR A 18 3.59 3.04 18.27
N CYS A 19 2.40 3.33 18.79
CA CYS A 19 1.42 2.37 19.29
C CYS A 19 0.12 2.49 18.48
N CYS A 20 -0.44 1.37 18.04
CA CYS A 20 -1.72 1.35 17.36
C CYS A 20 -2.88 1.58 18.34
N ASN A 21 -3.90 2.35 17.94
CA ASN A 21 -5.08 2.58 18.79
C ASN A 21 -6.10 1.44 18.71
N PHE A 22 -6.03 0.58 17.68
CA PHE A 22 -7.00 -0.49 17.44
C PHE A 22 -6.52 -1.86 17.93
N CYS A 23 -5.22 -2.03 18.21
CA CYS A 23 -4.66 -3.28 18.71
C CYS A 23 -3.32 -3.04 19.44
N SER A 24 -2.80 -4.07 20.12
CA SER A 24 -1.56 -3.98 20.90
C SER A 24 -0.26 -3.96 20.07
N ARG A 25 -0.32 -3.56 18.79
CA ARG A 25 0.85 -3.49 17.91
C ARG A 25 1.64 -2.22 18.18
N THR A 26 2.96 -2.35 18.30
CA THR A 26 3.90 -1.22 18.38
C THR A 26 4.96 -1.29 17.28
N SER A 27 5.54 -0.15 16.91
CA SER A 27 6.67 -0.05 15.99
C SER A 27 7.55 1.16 16.31
N TYR A 28 8.88 1.04 16.13
CA TYR A 28 9.78 2.19 16.29
C TYR A 28 9.69 3.17 15.12
N LEU A 29 9.24 2.70 13.95
CA LEU A 29 9.12 3.48 12.74
C LEU A 29 7.67 3.95 12.53
N ARG A 30 7.49 5.24 12.24
CA ARG A 30 6.18 5.84 11.99
C ARG A 30 5.51 5.25 10.76
N GLU A 31 6.29 5.03 9.71
CA GLU A 31 5.79 4.52 8.43
C GLU A 31 5.28 3.08 8.55
N ASP A 32 5.89 2.28 9.43
CA ASP A 32 5.38 0.93 9.74
C ASP A 32 4.02 1.01 10.43
N MET A 33 3.86 1.94 11.38
CA MET A 33 2.57 2.13 12.05
C MET A 33 1.50 2.65 11.10
N ARG A 34 1.83 3.63 10.25
CA ARG A 34 0.95 4.12 9.18
C ARG A 34 0.50 3.01 8.24
N ARG A 35 1.42 2.14 7.85
CA ARG A 35 1.10 0.98 7.01
C ARG A 35 0.25 -0.05 7.75
N HIS A 36 0.51 -0.25 9.03
CA HIS A 36 -0.26 -1.14 9.88
C HIS A 36 -1.70 -0.65 10.04
N VAL A 37 -1.96 0.62 10.33
CA VAL A 37 -3.34 1.10 10.52
C VAL A 37 -4.23 0.94 9.27
N ARG A 38 -3.64 0.84 8.07
CA ARG A 38 -4.38 0.48 6.84
C ARG A 38 -5.03 -0.90 6.90
N THR A 39 -4.58 -1.80 7.79
CA THR A 39 -5.24 -3.10 8.01
C THR A 39 -6.54 -2.97 8.78
N HIS A 40 -6.70 -1.90 9.57
CA HIS A 40 -7.93 -1.59 10.28
C HIS A 40 -8.89 -0.78 9.42
N THR A 41 -8.38 0.24 8.72
CA THR A 41 -9.22 1.11 7.87
C THR A 41 -9.58 0.49 6.52
N GLY A 42 -8.86 -0.55 6.09
CA GLY A 42 -9.06 -1.18 4.80
C GLY A 42 -8.60 -0.32 3.61
N GLU A 43 -7.92 0.80 3.85
CA GLU A 43 -7.41 1.67 2.81
C GLU A 43 -6.38 0.96 1.93
N LYS A 44 -6.66 0.94 0.62
CA LYS A 44 -5.78 0.33 -0.39
C LYS A 44 -5.37 1.37 -1.42
N PRO A 45 -4.41 2.26 -1.07
CA PRO A 45 -4.02 3.38 -1.93
C PRO A 45 -3.31 2.93 -3.21
N TYR A 46 -2.76 1.71 -3.27
CA TYR A 46 -2.02 1.24 -4.43
C TYR A 46 -2.93 0.43 -5.35
N LYS A 47 -3.31 1.03 -6.48
CA LYS A 47 -4.12 0.39 -7.53
C LYS A 47 -3.24 -0.19 -8.64
N CYS A 48 -3.64 -1.33 -9.19
CA CYS A 48 -3.03 -1.89 -10.38
C CYS A 48 -3.42 -1.06 -11.63
N PRO A 49 -2.48 -0.75 -12.53
CA PRO A 49 -2.81 0.00 -13.76
C PRO A 49 -3.56 -0.83 -14.81
N HIS A 50 -3.58 -2.16 -14.69
CA HIS A 50 -4.15 -3.05 -15.70
C HIS A 50 -5.46 -3.73 -15.28
N CYS A 51 -5.85 -3.63 -14.01
CA CYS A 51 -7.10 -4.21 -13.50
C CYS A 51 -7.57 -3.50 -12.22
N SER A 52 -8.71 -3.93 -11.67
CA SER A 52 -9.30 -3.37 -10.44
C SER A 52 -8.65 -3.86 -9.14
N TYR A 53 -7.50 -4.55 -9.21
CA TYR A 53 -6.78 -4.99 -8.01
C TYR A 53 -6.17 -3.81 -7.25
N CYS A 54 -6.42 -3.73 -5.94
CA CYS A 54 -5.83 -2.74 -5.05
C CYS A 54 -5.12 -3.42 -3.87
N ALA A 55 -4.04 -2.83 -3.39
CA ALA A 55 -3.29 -3.31 -2.23
C ALA A 55 -2.93 -2.18 -1.25
N THR A 56 -2.67 -2.58 -0.01
CA THR A 56 -2.21 -1.69 1.06
C THR A 56 -0.74 -1.29 0.91
N GLN A 57 0.03 -2.01 0.07
CA GLN A 57 1.47 -1.81 -0.16
C GLN A 57 1.83 -1.89 -1.64
N LYS A 58 2.78 -1.06 -2.08
CA LYS A 58 3.30 -1.02 -3.46
C LYS A 58 3.91 -2.36 -3.90
N ALA A 59 4.67 -3.02 -3.02
CA ALA A 59 5.32 -4.29 -3.33
C ALA A 59 4.32 -5.37 -3.78
N HIS A 60 3.14 -5.42 -3.15
CA HIS A 60 2.09 -6.35 -3.52
C HIS A 60 1.54 -6.08 -4.93
N VAL A 61 1.36 -4.81 -5.31
CA VAL A 61 0.94 -4.44 -6.68
C VAL A 61 2.01 -4.81 -7.70
N VAL A 62 3.28 -4.56 -7.42
CA VAL A 62 4.39 -4.91 -8.33
C VAL A 62 4.43 -6.43 -8.57
N THR A 63 4.36 -7.23 -7.51
CA THR A 63 4.32 -8.69 -7.63
C THR A 63 3.07 -9.16 -8.36
N HIS A 64 1.91 -8.54 -8.09
CA HIS A 64 0.67 -8.82 -8.82
C HIS A 64 0.82 -8.56 -10.33
N VAL A 65 1.33 -7.39 -10.72
CA VAL A 65 1.54 -7.02 -12.12
C VAL A 65 2.50 -7.99 -12.80
N LYS A 66 3.63 -8.31 -12.16
CA LYS A 66 4.61 -9.28 -12.67
C LYS A 66 4.00 -10.66 -12.90
N ARG A 67 3.15 -11.13 -11.99
CA ARG A 67 2.58 -12.48 -12.05
C ARG A 67 1.37 -12.59 -12.97
N LYS A 68 0.52 -11.56 -13.05
CA LYS A 68 -0.77 -11.61 -13.74
C LYS A 68 -0.79 -10.83 -15.06
N HIS A 69 -0.04 -9.75 -15.16
CA HIS A 69 -0.11 -8.84 -16.30
C HIS A 69 1.13 -8.88 -17.20
N VAL A 70 2.33 -9.20 -16.71
CA VAL A 70 3.53 -9.26 -17.54
C VAL A 70 3.50 -10.41 -18.55
N GLN A 71 2.96 -11.58 -18.19
CA GLN A 71 2.77 -12.68 -19.15
C GLN A 71 1.72 -12.34 -20.22
N HIS A 72 0.62 -11.71 -19.80
CA HIS A 72 -0.48 -11.33 -20.69
C HIS A 72 -0.09 -10.17 -21.63
N SER A 73 0.64 -9.17 -21.11
CA SER A 73 1.09 -8.01 -21.89
C SER A 73 2.09 -8.40 -22.97
N GLN A 74 3.03 -9.31 -22.68
CA GLN A 74 3.96 -9.83 -23.69
C GLN A 74 3.25 -10.56 -24.83
N LYS A 75 2.19 -11.34 -24.53
CA LYS A 75 1.39 -12.03 -25.55
C LYS A 75 0.64 -11.04 -26.43
N LEU A 76 0.00 -10.04 -25.84
CA LEU A 76 -0.70 -8.98 -26.60
C LEU A 76 0.27 -8.12 -27.41
N GLU A 77 1.46 -7.81 -26.88
CA GLU A 77 2.48 -7.04 -27.60
C GLU A 77 3.04 -7.82 -28.80
N ARG A 78 3.30 -9.13 -28.64
CA ARG A 78 3.69 -10.00 -29.76
C ARG A 78 2.61 -10.07 -30.83
N LEU A 79 1.34 -10.25 -30.44
CA LEU A 79 0.21 -10.24 -31.38
C LEU A 79 0.08 -8.89 -32.11
N ARG A 80 0.25 -7.77 -31.39
CA ARG A 80 0.21 -6.43 -32.00
C ARG A 80 1.33 -6.24 -33.05
N LYS A 81 2.55 -6.69 -32.75
CA LYS A 81 3.71 -6.62 -33.68
C LYS A 81 3.58 -7.58 -34.88
N SER A 82 2.78 -8.63 -34.79
CA SER A 82 2.50 -9.52 -35.93
C SER A 82 1.39 -9.02 -36.85
N ILE A 83 0.61 -8.04 -36.41
CA ILE A 83 -0.46 -7.41 -37.20
C ILE A 83 0.04 -6.11 -37.87
N THR A 84 1.21 -5.60 -37.46
CA THR A 84 1.87 -4.43 -38.06
C THR A 84 2.94 -4.89 -39.04
#